data_AF-A0A1L7T8Z8-F1
#
_entry.id   AF-A0A1L7T8Z8-F1
#
_cell.length_a   1.000
_cell.length_b   1.000
_cell.length_c   1.000
_cell.angle_alpha   90.00
_cell.angle_beta   90.00
_cell.angle_gamma   90.00
#
_symmetry.space_group_name_H-M   'P 1'
#
loop_
_entity.id
_entity.type
_entity.pdbx_description
1 polymer ?
#
loop_
_entity_poly.entity_id
_entity_poly.type
_entity_poly.pdbx_seq_one_letter_code
_entity_poly.pdbx_strand_id
1 'polypeptide(L)'
;MVEQAPTQLTIPVRPTTSTQTTTPTPGPISNFPVADPPTNWSNYSKEKKVQWLNVHGLKCDSTVNLGDCFRCGVKLYDTIVLVVRTILDIKAQVNANHPDSPLQEDLQVFIEALTEGVMELLYAVNQNVYSLVANGQFENEAQATTPVVIPEFPTLSDDNSRKPPESGKVFDTSFWWIFVDTLDLLIDKWPWLQVNRPGKEVTWAQLIQDTILTGQEFFTEYERLGSGSEPSDDEGSNI
;
A
#
# COMPACT_ATOMS: atom_id res chain seq x y z
N MET A 1 57.68 21.11 -31.12
CA MET A 1 56.58 20.21 -30.68
C MET A 1 56.01 20.82 -29.42
N VAL A 2 54.81 21.40 -29.53
CA VAL A 2 54.09 22.01 -28.41
C VAL A 2 52.73 21.32 -28.40
N GLU A 3 52.51 20.58 -27.33
CA GLU A 3 51.34 19.75 -27.05
C GLU A 3 50.20 20.65 -26.58
N GLN A 4 49.09 20.67 -27.31
CA GLN A 4 47.88 21.38 -26.90
C GLN A 4 47.08 20.49 -25.94
N ALA A 5 46.91 20.97 -24.71
CA ALA A 5 46.04 20.38 -23.70
C ALA A 5 44.55 20.64 -24.03
N PRO A 6 43.64 19.72 -23.69
CA PRO A 6 42.22 19.86 -23.98
C PRO A 6 41.51 20.83 -23.02
N THR A 7 40.75 21.75 -23.61
CA THR A 7 39.89 22.72 -22.92
C THR A 7 38.74 22.00 -22.19
N GLN A 8 38.74 22.03 -20.86
CA GLN A 8 37.60 21.59 -20.04
C GLN A 8 36.46 22.62 -20.10
N LEU A 9 35.26 22.16 -20.45
CA LEU A 9 34.00 22.89 -20.31
C LEU A 9 33.71 23.14 -18.82
N THR A 10 33.71 24.41 -18.41
CA THR A 10 33.36 24.82 -17.05
C THR A 10 31.84 24.80 -16.89
N ILE A 11 31.31 23.84 -16.14
CA ILE A 11 29.91 23.83 -15.70
C ILE A 11 29.77 24.83 -14.55
N PRO A 12 28.75 25.71 -14.51
CA PRO A 12 28.55 26.64 -13.40
C PRO A 12 28.25 25.88 -12.10
N VAL A 13 29.11 26.06 -11.10
CA VAL A 13 28.89 25.58 -9.73
C VAL A 13 27.78 26.42 -9.09
N ARG A 14 26.64 25.78 -8.81
CA ARG A 14 25.55 26.37 -8.03
C ARG A 14 26.02 26.49 -6.57
N PRO A 15 25.73 27.59 -5.84
CA PRO A 15 26.11 27.70 -4.44
C PRO A 15 25.35 26.66 -3.61
N THR A 16 26.07 25.80 -2.89
CA THR A 16 25.51 24.96 -1.84
C THR A 16 25.26 25.83 -0.62
N THR A 17 24.00 26.27 -0.45
CA THR A 17 23.52 26.76 0.83
C THR A 17 23.58 25.58 1.80
N SER A 18 24.47 25.67 2.79
CA SER A 18 24.57 24.68 3.86
C SER A 18 23.33 24.81 4.75
N THR A 19 22.27 24.08 4.42
CA THR A 19 21.16 23.89 5.35
C THR A 19 21.64 22.91 6.40
N GLN A 20 22.05 23.42 7.56
CA GLN A 20 22.14 22.61 8.77
C GLN A 20 20.75 22.04 9.05
N THR A 21 20.51 20.81 8.63
CA THR A 21 19.40 20.02 9.12
C THR A 21 19.69 19.72 10.58
N THR A 22 19.19 20.57 11.49
CA THR A 22 19.08 20.20 12.89
C THR A 22 18.21 18.96 12.95
N THR A 23 18.82 17.81 13.22
CA THR A 23 18.10 16.61 13.63
C THR A 23 17.20 17.04 14.79
N PRO A 24 15.86 16.90 14.69
CA PRO A 24 15.01 17.19 15.84
C PRO A 24 15.49 16.29 16.96
N THR A 25 15.87 16.88 18.09
CA THR A 25 16.10 16.13 19.32
C THR A 25 14.84 15.31 19.58
N PRO A 26 14.91 13.97 19.70
CA PRO A 26 13.75 13.18 20.05
C PRO A 26 13.16 13.76 21.33
N GLY A 27 11.91 14.22 21.26
CA GLY A 27 11.17 14.57 22.46
C GLY A 27 11.13 13.36 23.42
N PRO A 28 10.79 13.56 24.70
CA PRO A 28 10.63 12.45 25.62
C PRO A 28 9.69 11.41 24.99
N ILE A 29 10.20 10.19 24.83
CA ILE A 29 9.43 9.05 24.33
C ILE A 29 8.31 8.84 25.35
N SER A 30 7.08 9.21 24.96
CA SER A 30 5.91 9.03 25.81
C SER A 30 5.58 7.54 25.84
N ASN A 31 6.03 6.84 26.87
CA ASN A 31 5.71 5.43 27.05
C ASN A 31 4.25 5.29 27.51
N PHE A 32 3.47 4.50 26.78
CA PHE A 32 2.14 4.09 27.20
C PHE A 32 2.25 2.96 28.24
N PRO A 33 1.37 2.90 29.25
CA PRO A 33 1.35 1.79 30.19
C PRO A 33 1.07 0.47 29.48
N VAL A 34 1.83 -0.55 29.80
CA VAL A 34 1.61 -1.93 29.33
C VAL A 34 0.90 -2.69 30.44
N ALA A 35 -0.27 -3.21 30.15
CA ALA A 35 -1.06 -4.02 31.09
C ALA A 35 -1.84 -5.09 30.34
N ASP A 36 -2.14 -6.19 31.03
CA ASP A 36 -3.10 -7.16 30.51
C ASP A 36 -4.52 -6.57 30.48
N PRO A 37 -5.36 -7.00 29.53
CA PRO A 37 -6.77 -6.60 29.49
C PRO A 37 -7.49 -6.96 30.81
N PRO A 38 -8.46 -6.17 31.26
CA PRO A 38 -9.28 -6.49 32.44
C PRO A 38 -9.92 -7.87 32.36
N THR A 39 -10.07 -8.55 33.50
CA THR A 39 -10.61 -9.92 33.57
C THR A 39 -12.04 -10.05 33.00
N ASN A 40 -12.80 -8.95 32.96
CA ASN A 40 -14.14 -8.87 32.38
C ASN A 40 -14.17 -8.24 30.96
N TRP A 41 -13.05 -8.30 30.23
CA TRP A 41 -12.90 -7.69 28.89
C TRP A 41 -14.00 -8.11 27.90
N SER A 42 -14.39 -9.37 27.91
CA SER A 42 -15.46 -9.89 27.04
C SER A 42 -16.79 -9.17 27.21
N ASN A 43 -17.05 -8.59 28.39
CA ASN A 43 -18.27 -7.87 28.72
C ASN A 43 -18.20 -6.36 28.38
N TYR A 44 -17.04 -5.85 27.94
CA TYR A 44 -16.90 -4.44 27.58
C TYR A 44 -17.55 -4.17 26.22
N SER A 45 -18.24 -3.02 26.10
CA SER A 45 -18.68 -2.52 24.81
C SER A 45 -17.48 -2.20 23.91
N LYS A 46 -17.70 -2.14 22.60
CA LYS A 46 -16.63 -1.80 21.63
C LYS A 46 -15.99 -0.45 21.96
N GLU A 47 -16.78 0.55 22.33
CA GLU A 47 -16.32 1.89 22.69
C GLU A 47 -15.41 1.84 23.92
N LYS A 48 -15.82 1.08 24.96
CA LYS A 48 -15.02 0.93 26.18
C LYS A 48 -13.71 0.19 25.92
N LYS A 49 -13.72 -0.79 25.02
CA LYS A 49 -12.51 -1.49 24.58
C LYS A 49 -11.55 -0.54 23.86
N VAL A 50 -12.05 0.25 22.91
CA VAL A 50 -11.24 1.25 22.19
C VAL A 50 -10.68 2.32 23.14
N GLN A 51 -11.47 2.80 24.10
CA GLN A 51 -10.98 3.73 25.13
C GLN A 51 -9.83 3.15 25.95
N TRP A 52 -9.90 1.87 26.29
CA TRP A 52 -8.81 1.18 26.98
C TRP A 52 -7.57 1.08 26.07
N LEU A 53 -7.72 0.65 24.81
CA LEU A 53 -6.60 0.56 23.85
C LEU A 53 -5.90 1.92 23.64
N ASN A 54 -6.66 3.02 23.63
CA ASN A 54 -6.13 4.37 23.44
C ASN A 54 -5.15 4.82 24.52
N VAL A 55 -5.13 4.18 25.68
CA VAL A 55 -4.26 4.56 26.79
C VAL A 55 -3.23 3.48 27.13
N HIS A 56 -3.10 2.43 26.33
CA HIS A 56 -2.15 1.32 26.58
C HIS A 56 -1.18 1.10 25.43
N GLY A 57 0.01 0.61 25.78
CA GLY A 57 1.09 0.30 24.87
C GLY A 57 1.13 -1.16 24.45
N LEU A 58 1.77 -1.44 23.32
CA LEU A 58 2.14 -2.78 22.89
C LEU A 58 3.17 -3.40 23.86
N LYS A 59 3.08 -4.71 24.18
CA LYS A 59 3.94 -5.29 25.23
C LYS A 59 5.41 -5.34 24.80
N CYS A 60 5.68 -5.66 23.54
CA CYS A 60 7.04 -5.66 23.00
C CYS A 60 7.61 -4.26 22.72
N ASP A 61 6.77 -3.22 22.65
CA ASP A 61 7.19 -1.83 22.43
C ASP A 61 6.19 -0.84 23.06
N SER A 62 6.50 -0.33 24.26
CA SER A 62 5.62 0.58 24.99
C SER A 62 5.52 1.98 24.39
N THR A 63 6.30 2.28 23.34
CA THR A 63 6.19 3.54 22.58
C THR A 63 5.05 3.50 21.55
N VAL A 64 4.57 2.29 21.22
CA VAL A 64 3.49 2.06 20.27
C VAL A 64 2.15 1.95 21.00
N ASN A 65 1.21 2.84 20.68
CA ASN A 65 -0.14 2.85 21.24
C ASN A 65 -1.04 1.78 20.58
N LEU A 66 -1.72 0.97 21.38
CA LEU A 66 -2.65 -0.06 20.86
C LEU A 66 -3.87 0.54 20.14
N GLY A 67 -4.35 1.71 20.59
CA GLY A 67 -5.43 2.43 19.94
C GLY A 67 -5.04 2.97 18.56
N ASP A 68 -3.80 3.45 18.40
CA ASP A 68 -3.26 3.84 17.09
C ASP A 68 -3.09 2.64 16.18
N CYS A 69 -2.62 1.50 16.70
CA CYS A 69 -2.58 0.25 15.93
C CYS A 69 -3.97 -0.15 15.43
N PHE A 70 -4.98 -0.10 16.31
CA PHE A 70 -6.37 -0.40 15.94
C PHE A 70 -6.88 0.54 14.84
N ARG A 71 -6.69 1.86 14.98
CA ARG A 71 -7.09 2.85 13.96
C ARG A 71 -6.35 2.65 12.64
N CYS A 72 -5.05 2.41 12.70
CA CYS A 72 -4.23 2.14 11.52
C CYS A 72 -4.70 0.89 10.79
N GLY A 73 -4.96 -0.20 11.51
CA GLY A 73 -5.46 -1.43 10.93
C GLY A 73 -6.85 -1.29 10.30
N VAL A 74 -7.78 -0.59 10.95
CA VAL A 74 -9.10 -0.29 10.38
C VAL A 74 -8.96 0.56 9.12
N LYS A 75 -8.18 1.65 9.17
CA LYS A 75 -7.97 2.52 8.00
C LYS A 75 -7.35 1.75 6.84
N LEU A 76 -6.33 0.93 7.10
CA LEU A 76 -5.69 0.12 6.06
C LEU A 76 -6.66 -0.91 5.47
N TYR A 77 -7.47 -1.56 6.31
CA TYR A 77 -8.50 -2.50 5.86
C TYR A 77 -9.46 -1.81 4.88
N ASP A 78 -10.02 -0.66 5.27
CA ASP A 78 -10.97 0.09 4.45
C ASP A 78 -10.32 0.55 3.14
N THR A 79 -9.07 1.03 3.19
CA THR A 79 -8.28 1.41 2.01
C THR A 79 -8.09 0.25 1.04
N ILE A 80 -7.61 -0.91 1.51
CA ILE A 80 -7.37 -2.06 0.62
C ILE A 80 -8.70 -2.56 0.05
N VAL A 81 -9.78 -2.61 0.84
CA VAL A 81 -11.11 -3.00 0.35
C VAL A 81 -11.58 -2.07 -0.77
N LEU A 82 -11.38 -0.77 -0.62
CA LEU A 82 -11.73 0.22 -1.63
C LEU A 82 -10.94 -0.02 -2.93
N VAL A 83 -9.62 -0.16 -2.84
CA VAL A 83 -8.75 -0.42 -4.01
C VAL A 83 -9.11 -1.72 -4.72
N VAL A 84 -9.30 -2.81 -3.97
CA VAL A 84 -9.67 -4.12 -4.54
C VAL A 84 -11.00 -4.01 -5.27
N ARG A 85 -11.99 -3.31 -4.73
CA ARG A 85 -13.28 -3.08 -5.40
C ARG A 85 -13.10 -2.33 -6.72
N THR A 86 -12.34 -1.24 -6.73
CA THR A 86 -12.05 -0.49 -7.95
C THR A 86 -11.35 -1.34 -9.01
N ILE A 87 -10.39 -2.19 -8.61
CA ILE A 87 -9.73 -3.13 -9.52
C ILE A 87 -10.72 -4.15 -10.10
N LEU A 88 -11.67 -4.64 -9.31
CA LEU A 88 -12.71 -5.55 -9.81
C LEU A 88 -13.67 -4.86 -10.80
N ASP A 89 -13.97 -3.58 -10.62
CA ASP A 89 -14.75 -2.79 -11.57
C ASP A 89 -13.98 -2.59 -12.89
N ILE A 90 -12.68 -2.28 -12.82
CA ILE A 90 -11.80 -2.25 -13.99
C ILE A 90 -11.80 -3.60 -14.70
N LYS A 91 -11.70 -4.70 -13.95
CA LYS A 91 -11.74 -6.06 -14.51
C LYS A 91 -13.02 -6.33 -15.28
N ALA A 92 -14.17 -5.92 -14.75
CA ALA A 92 -15.44 -6.07 -15.44
C ALA A 92 -15.47 -5.26 -16.75
N GLN A 93 -14.90 -4.06 -16.76
CA GLN A 93 -14.82 -3.21 -17.96
C GLN A 93 -13.86 -3.79 -19.02
N VAL A 94 -12.67 -4.22 -18.63
CA VAL A 94 -11.68 -4.83 -19.54
C VAL A 94 -12.25 -6.09 -20.18
N ASN A 95 -12.85 -6.98 -19.40
CA ASN A 95 -13.49 -8.19 -19.93
C ASN A 95 -14.65 -7.91 -20.90
N ALA A 96 -15.35 -6.78 -20.73
CA ALA A 96 -16.47 -6.42 -21.60
C ALA A 96 -16.02 -5.79 -22.92
N ASN A 97 -14.95 -4.98 -22.90
CA ASN A 97 -14.56 -4.12 -24.02
C ASN A 97 -13.29 -4.58 -24.76
N HIS A 98 -12.42 -5.33 -24.07
CA HIS A 98 -11.14 -5.81 -24.61
C HIS A 98 -10.93 -7.31 -24.32
N PRO A 99 -11.90 -8.19 -24.66
CA PRO A 99 -11.71 -9.62 -24.50
C PRO A 99 -10.56 -10.11 -25.38
N ASP A 100 -9.81 -11.10 -24.90
CA ASP A 100 -8.70 -11.77 -25.59
C ASP A 100 -7.57 -10.81 -26.01
N SER A 101 -7.37 -9.71 -25.26
CA SER A 101 -6.32 -8.73 -25.49
C SER A 101 -5.13 -8.93 -24.54
N PRO A 102 -3.91 -8.47 -24.90
CA PRO A 102 -2.77 -8.45 -23.98
C PRO A 102 -3.09 -7.77 -22.64
N LEU A 103 -3.89 -6.69 -22.67
CA LEU A 103 -4.39 -6.01 -21.47
C LEU A 103 -5.17 -6.95 -20.53
N GLN A 104 -5.96 -7.87 -21.08
CA GLN A 104 -6.71 -8.84 -20.29
C GLN A 104 -5.77 -9.88 -19.66
N GLU A 105 -4.73 -10.30 -20.37
CA GLU A 105 -3.70 -11.20 -19.85
C GLU A 105 -2.94 -10.54 -18.68
N ASP A 106 -2.48 -9.30 -18.88
CA ASP A 106 -1.80 -8.50 -17.84
C ASP A 106 -2.69 -8.30 -16.61
N LEU A 107 -3.97 -8.00 -16.83
CA LEU A 107 -4.95 -7.89 -15.75
C LEU A 107 -5.09 -9.20 -14.96
N GLN A 108 -5.10 -10.35 -15.63
CA GLN A 108 -5.24 -11.64 -14.95
C GLN A 108 -4.01 -11.94 -14.08
N VAL A 109 -2.81 -11.69 -14.59
CA VAL A 109 -1.55 -11.79 -13.84
C VAL A 109 -1.57 -10.86 -12.62
N PHE A 110 -1.99 -9.61 -12.81
CA PHE A 110 -2.10 -8.64 -11.72
C PHE A 110 -3.12 -9.08 -10.65
N ILE A 111 -4.30 -9.58 -11.03
CA ILE A 111 -5.31 -10.07 -10.08
C ILE A 111 -4.79 -11.25 -9.27
N GLU A 112 -4.03 -12.16 -9.88
CA GLU A 112 -3.41 -13.28 -9.19
C GLU A 112 -2.41 -12.79 -8.14
N ALA A 113 -1.49 -11.89 -8.52
CA ALA A 113 -0.53 -11.30 -7.60
C ALA A 113 -1.23 -10.53 -6.46
N LEU A 114 -2.23 -9.69 -6.77
CA LEU A 114 -3.05 -8.96 -5.81
C LEU A 114 -3.73 -9.90 -4.80
N THR A 115 -4.22 -11.04 -5.27
CA THR A 115 -4.86 -12.04 -4.40
C THR A 115 -3.83 -12.68 -3.48
N GLU A 116 -2.66 -13.07 -4.01
CA GLU A 116 -1.64 -13.75 -3.22
C GLU A 116 -0.93 -12.86 -2.19
N GLY A 117 -0.73 -11.58 -2.51
CA GLY A 117 -0.05 -10.61 -1.67
C GLY A 117 -1.00 -9.76 -0.84
N VAL A 118 -1.75 -8.88 -1.51
CA VAL A 118 -2.54 -7.82 -0.86
C VAL A 118 -3.78 -8.34 -0.16
N MET A 119 -4.55 -9.26 -0.76
CA MET A 119 -5.76 -9.80 -0.09
C MET A 119 -5.42 -10.63 1.14
N GLU A 120 -4.27 -11.29 1.13
CA GLU A 120 -3.77 -12.08 2.26
C GLU A 120 -3.21 -11.19 3.36
N LEU A 121 -2.55 -10.08 2.98
CA LEU A 121 -2.20 -9.02 3.92
C LEU A 121 -3.44 -8.41 4.58
N LEU A 122 -4.50 -8.14 3.80
CA LEU A 122 -5.78 -7.66 4.31
C LEU A 122 -6.35 -8.61 5.36
N TYR A 123 -6.30 -9.92 5.10
CA TYR A 123 -6.73 -10.93 6.07
C TYR A 123 -5.93 -10.85 7.36
N ALA A 124 -4.58 -10.78 7.28
CA ALA A 124 -3.71 -10.67 8.46
C ALA A 124 -4.01 -9.39 9.28
N VAL A 125 -4.17 -8.24 8.60
CA VAL A 125 -4.53 -6.97 9.24
C VAL A 125 -5.89 -7.07 9.93
N ASN A 126 -6.88 -7.70 9.27
CA ASN A 126 -8.20 -7.89 9.87
C ASN A 126 -8.15 -8.79 11.12
N GLN A 127 -7.34 -9.87 11.10
CA GLN A 127 -7.13 -10.71 12.28
C GLN A 127 -6.48 -9.94 13.44
N ASN A 128 -5.53 -9.06 13.13
CA ASN A 128 -4.91 -8.16 14.11
C ASN A 128 -5.93 -7.21 14.74
N VAL A 129 -6.75 -6.53 13.92
CA VAL A 129 -7.83 -5.65 14.39
C VAL A 129 -8.84 -6.41 15.24
N TYR A 130 -9.25 -7.60 14.79
CA TYR A 130 -10.16 -8.46 15.52
C TYR A 130 -9.56 -8.88 16.87
N SER A 131 -8.30 -9.29 16.90
CA SER A 131 -7.59 -9.69 18.12
C SER A 131 -7.52 -8.56 19.14
N LEU A 132 -7.23 -7.33 18.72
CA LEU A 132 -7.24 -6.17 19.61
C LEU A 132 -8.61 -5.95 20.25
N VAL A 133 -9.70 -6.11 19.50
CA VAL A 133 -11.07 -5.96 20.04
C VAL A 133 -11.49 -7.17 20.88
N ALA A 134 -11.16 -8.39 20.45
CA ALA A 134 -11.56 -9.62 21.11
C ALA A 134 -10.78 -9.84 22.41
N ASN A 135 -9.48 -9.57 22.39
CA ASN A 135 -8.52 -9.96 23.42
C ASN A 135 -7.77 -8.78 24.06
N GLY A 136 -7.90 -7.56 23.55
CA GLY A 136 -7.15 -6.40 24.07
C GLY A 136 -5.67 -6.37 23.70
N GLN A 137 -5.20 -7.34 22.91
CA GLN A 137 -3.82 -7.53 22.50
C GLN A 137 -3.76 -8.26 21.15
N PHE A 138 -2.62 -8.19 20.47
CA PHE A 138 -2.38 -9.01 19.29
C PHE A 138 -2.21 -10.48 19.67
N GLU A 139 -2.65 -11.38 18.79
CA GLU A 139 -2.35 -12.81 18.93
C GLU A 139 -0.86 -13.09 18.74
N ASN A 140 -0.23 -12.40 17.78
CA ASN A 140 1.20 -12.43 17.55
C ASN A 140 1.77 -11.00 17.52
N GLU A 141 2.39 -10.57 18.61
CA GLU A 141 2.96 -9.22 18.71
C GLU A 141 4.11 -8.97 17.72
N ALA A 142 4.81 -10.01 17.29
CA ALA A 142 5.86 -9.87 16.27
C ALA A 142 5.27 -9.47 14.90
N GLN A 143 3.97 -9.66 14.69
CA GLN A 143 3.24 -9.29 13.46
C GLN A 143 2.26 -8.15 13.71
N ALA A 144 2.50 -7.33 14.74
CA ALA A 144 1.63 -6.20 15.05
C ALA A 144 1.52 -5.23 13.85
N THR A 145 0.29 -4.83 13.56
CA THR A 145 -0.01 -3.71 12.65
C THR A 145 0.33 -2.40 13.37
N THR A 146 1.61 -2.00 13.32
CA THR A 146 2.07 -0.77 13.96
C THR A 146 1.64 0.46 13.15
N PRO A 147 1.44 1.62 13.80
CA PRO A 147 0.93 2.81 13.13
C PRO A 147 1.87 3.29 12.02
N VAL A 148 1.31 3.50 10.83
CA VAL A 148 1.97 4.14 9.69
C VAL A 148 1.08 5.27 9.15
N VAL A 149 1.68 6.21 8.44
CA VAL A 149 0.93 7.28 7.78
C VAL A 149 0.32 6.72 6.50
N ILE A 150 -0.98 6.44 6.53
CA ILE A 150 -1.74 6.03 5.34
C ILE A 150 -2.29 7.28 4.67
N PRO A 151 -1.90 7.60 3.42
CA PRO A 151 -2.43 8.74 2.69
C PRO A 151 -3.96 8.70 2.57
N GLU A 152 -4.58 9.85 2.42
CA GLU A 152 -5.99 9.91 2.03
C GLU A 152 -6.10 9.56 0.55
N PHE A 153 -7.02 8.67 0.22
CA PHE A 153 -7.31 8.34 -1.16
C PHE A 153 -8.22 9.41 -1.76
N PRO A 154 -8.06 9.76 -3.04
CA PRO A 154 -9.08 10.54 -3.73
C PRO A 154 -10.42 9.83 -3.56
N THR A 155 -11.51 10.59 -3.52
CA THR A 155 -12.85 10.02 -3.37
C THR A 155 -13.12 9.09 -4.56
N LEU A 156 -12.82 7.81 -4.38
CA LEU A 156 -13.11 6.73 -5.31
C LEU A 156 -14.60 6.44 -5.21
N SER A 157 -15.42 7.37 -5.69
CA SER A 157 -16.89 7.35 -5.65
C SER A 157 -17.44 6.65 -4.41
N ASP A 158 -17.52 7.38 -3.29
CA ASP A 158 -18.30 6.99 -2.09
C ASP A 158 -19.79 6.80 -2.37
N ASP A 159 -20.22 7.03 -3.61
CA ASP A 159 -21.58 6.89 -4.01
C ASP A 159 -21.92 5.39 -4.11
N ASN A 160 -22.59 4.89 -3.07
CA ASN A 160 -23.50 3.74 -3.18
C ASN A 160 -24.50 3.90 -4.36
N SER A 161 -24.55 5.06 -5.02
CA SER A 161 -25.09 5.21 -6.38
C SER A 161 -24.17 4.56 -7.41
N ARG A 162 -24.34 3.23 -7.51
CA ARG A 162 -23.98 2.39 -8.65
C ARG A 162 -24.28 3.11 -9.97
N LYS A 163 -23.25 3.67 -10.58
CA LYS A 163 -23.18 3.65 -12.04
C LYS A 163 -21.88 2.96 -12.38
N PRO A 164 -21.93 1.84 -13.12
CA PRO A 164 -20.75 1.40 -13.84
C PRO A 164 -20.18 2.65 -14.54
N PRO A 165 -18.84 2.79 -14.59
CA PRO A 165 -18.25 3.83 -15.43
C PRO A 165 -18.94 3.82 -16.79
N GLU A 166 -19.25 5.00 -17.32
CA GLU A 166 -19.82 5.11 -18.66
C GLU A 166 -18.92 4.32 -19.61
N SER A 167 -19.52 3.39 -20.36
CA SER A 167 -18.78 2.52 -21.28
C SER A 167 -17.88 3.37 -22.18
N GLY A 168 -16.58 3.05 -22.21
CA GLY A 168 -15.57 3.77 -22.99
C GLY A 168 -14.81 4.89 -22.26
N LYS A 169 -15.07 5.16 -20.97
CA LYS A 169 -14.22 6.06 -20.17
C LYS A 169 -13.17 5.29 -19.37
N VAL A 170 -11.93 5.77 -19.43
CA VAL A 170 -10.78 5.29 -18.68
C VAL A 170 -10.97 5.66 -17.21
N PHE A 171 -10.71 4.73 -16.29
CA PHE A 171 -10.67 5.05 -14.86
C PHE A 171 -9.55 6.04 -14.54
N ASP A 172 -9.77 6.92 -13.57
CA ASP A 172 -8.67 7.63 -12.92
C ASP A 172 -7.82 6.61 -12.16
N THR A 173 -6.56 6.43 -12.58
CA THR A 173 -5.59 5.48 -12.03
C THR A 173 -4.78 6.07 -10.89
N SER A 174 -5.00 7.33 -10.50
CA SER A 174 -4.23 8.00 -9.43
C SER A 174 -4.26 7.26 -8.09
N PHE A 175 -5.36 6.53 -7.81
CA PHE A 175 -5.45 5.69 -6.61
C PHE A 175 -4.41 4.58 -6.58
N TRP A 176 -4.02 4.04 -7.73
CA TRP A 176 -3.05 2.95 -7.81
C TRP A 176 -1.70 3.43 -7.31
N TRP A 177 -1.26 4.60 -7.75
CA TRP A 177 0.02 5.18 -7.35
C TRP A 177 0.07 5.50 -5.85
N ILE A 178 -1.02 6.01 -5.29
CA ILE A 178 -1.15 6.22 -3.84
C ILE A 178 -1.14 4.88 -3.08
N PHE A 179 -1.73 3.84 -3.67
CA PHE A 179 -1.72 2.50 -3.09
C PHE A 179 -0.32 1.87 -3.11
N VAL A 180 0.43 2.02 -4.20
CA VAL A 180 1.84 1.60 -4.30
C VAL A 180 2.67 2.28 -3.21
N ASP A 181 2.57 3.60 -3.05
CA ASP A 181 3.28 4.34 -1.99
C ASP A 181 2.93 3.81 -0.59
N THR A 182 1.66 3.44 -0.39
CA THR A 182 1.20 2.84 0.86
C THR A 182 1.86 1.48 1.08
N LEU A 183 1.85 0.60 0.07
CA LEU A 183 2.44 -0.74 0.14
C LEU A 183 3.96 -0.69 0.38
N ASP A 184 4.67 0.19 -0.30
CA ASP A 184 6.11 0.40 -0.09
C ASP A 184 6.40 0.90 1.33
N LEU A 185 5.60 1.83 1.85
CA LEU A 185 5.71 2.28 3.23
C LEU A 185 5.48 1.12 4.22
N LEU A 186 4.54 0.23 3.96
CA LEU A 186 4.33 -0.95 4.80
C LEU A 186 5.57 -1.85 4.80
N ILE A 187 6.16 -2.13 3.63
CA ILE A 187 7.38 -2.93 3.51
C ILE A 187 8.53 -2.34 4.33
N ASP A 188 8.70 -1.01 4.31
CA ASP A 188 9.73 -0.30 5.08
C ASP A 188 9.45 -0.33 6.59
N LYS A 189 8.19 -0.12 6.99
CA LYS A 189 7.81 0.09 8.39
C LYS A 189 7.47 -1.16 9.16
N TRP A 190 7.14 -2.26 8.49
CA TRP A 190 6.75 -3.51 9.14
C TRP A 190 7.80 -4.60 8.88
N PRO A 191 8.81 -4.76 9.77
CA PRO A 191 9.89 -5.73 9.60
C PRO A 191 9.40 -7.17 9.44
N TRP A 192 8.24 -7.50 10.00
CA TRP A 192 7.67 -8.84 9.89
C TRP A 192 7.23 -9.20 8.47
N LEU A 193 7.10 -8.22 7.56
CA LEU A 193 6.87 -8.50 6.14
C LEU A 193 8.08 -9.15 5.47
N GLN A 194 9.27 -9.04 6.06
CA GLN A 194 10.48 -9.73 5.59
C GLN A 194 10.55 -11.21 6.00
N VAL A 195 9.57 -11.68 6.78
CA VAL A 195 9.46 -13.10 7.16
C VAL A 195 8.65 -13.84 6.10
N ASN A 196 9.01 -15.10 5.85
CA ASN A 196 8.26 -15.99 4.97
C ASN A 196 6.79 -16.08 5.40
N ARG A 197 5.89 -16.00 4.41
CA ARG A 197 4.46 -16.21 4.65
C ARG A 197 4.25 -17.65 5.10
N PRO A 198 3.44 -17.92 6.15
CA PRO A 198 3.16 -19.28 6.60
C PRO A 198 2.68 -20.16 5.44
N GLY A 199 3.37 -21.30 5.23
CA GLY A 199 3.06 -22.24 4.16
C GLY A 199 3.61 -21.87 2.77
N LYS A 200 4.39 -20.78 2.64
CA LYS A 200 5.08 -20.40 1.40
C LYS A 200 6.59 -20.19 1.64
N GLU A 201 7.39 -20.35 0.59
CA GLU A 201 8.85 -20.10 0.62
C GLU A 201 9.22 -18.64 0.30
N VAL A 202 8.22 -17.78 0.10
CA VAL A 202 8.38 -16.35 -0.21
C VAL A 202 7.94 -15.48 0.96
N THR A 203 8.54 -14.30 1.08
CA THR A 203 8.19 -13.30 2.10
C THR A 203 6.91 -12.57 1.73
N TRP A 204 6.27 -11.95 2.72
CA TRP A 204 5.15 -11.04 2.44
C TRP A 204 5.60 -9.86 1.58
N ALA A 205 6.77 -9.29 1.86
CA ALA A 205 7.33 -8.19 1.09
C ALA A 205 7.51 -8.57 -0.38
N GLN A 206 7.98 -9.79 -0.69
CA GLN A 206 8.10 -10.26 -2.07
C GLN A 206 6.73 -10.32 -2.76
N LEU A 207 5.71 -10.92 -2.12
CA LEU A 207 4.36 -11.00 -2.69
C LEU A 207 3.73 -9.62 -2.93
N ILE A 208 4.01 -8.66 -2.05
CA ILE A 208 3.56 -7.27 -2.21
C ILE A 208 4.31 -6.60 -3.38
N GLN A 209 5.63 -6.81 -3.50
CA GLN A 209 6.40 -6.30 -4.64
C GLN A 209 5.92 -6.89 -5.97
N ASP A 210 5.62 -8.19 -6.01
CA ASP A 210 5.06 -8.83 -7.20
C ASP A 210 3.71 -8.20 -7.59
N THR A 211 2.89 -7.84 -6.59
CA THR A 211 1.64 -7.09 -6.83
C THR A 211 1.90 -5.70 -7.40
N ILE A 212 2.88 -4.97 -6.85
CA ILE A 212 3.26 -3.64 -7.35
C ILE A 212 3.75 -3.73 -8.79
N LEU A 213 4.65 -4.66 -9.11
CA LEU A 213 5.23 -4.81 -10.43
C LEU A 213 4.18 -5.15 -11.49
N THR A 214 3.39 -6.19 -11.25
CA THR A 214 2.33 -6.63 -12.17
C THR A 214 1.23 -5.58 -12.33
N GLY A 215 0.89 -4.86 -11.26
CA GLY A 215 -0.06 -3.75 -11.35
C GLY A 215 0.50 -2.55 -12.13
N GLN A 216 1.79 -2.23 -11.98
CA GLN A 216 2.44 -1.18 -12.77
C GLN A 216 2.44 -1.50 -14.26
N GLU A 217 2.75 -2.74 -14.63
CA GLU A 217 2.69 -3.22 -16.02
C GLU A 217 1.25 -3.07 -16.57
N PHE A 218 0.26 -3.59 -15.84
CA PHE A 218 -1.15 -3.48 -16.24
C PHE A 218 -1.61 -2.02 -16.38
N PHE A 219 -1.38 -1.16 -15.39
CA PHE A 219 -1.88 0.22 -15.41
C PHE A 219 -1.16 1.09 -16.46
N THR A 220 0.10 0.79 -16.78
CA THR A 220 0.81 1.44 -17.89
C THR A 220 0.14 1.12 -19.23
N GLU A 221 -0.21 -0.15 -19.45
CA GLU A 221 -0.91 -0.56 -20.68
C GLU A 221 -2.34 -0.02 -20.72
N TYR A 222 -3.04 -0.02 -19.59
CA TYR A 222 -4.39 0.53 -19.47
C TYR A 222 -4.45 2.03 -19.81
N GLU A 223 -3.47 2.83 -19.36
CA GLU A 223 -3.35 4.26 -19.69
C GLU A 223 -3.01 4.48 -21.18
N ARG A 224 -2.21 3.59 -21.77
CA ARG A 224 -1.86 3.64 -23.21
C ARG A 224 -3.11 3.53 -24.09
N LEU A 225 -4.03 2.64 -23.76
CA LEU A 225 -5.33 2.51 -24.43
C LEU A 225 -6.18 3.78 -24.33
N GLY A 226 -6.16 4.43 -23.15
CA GLY A 226 -6.88 5.67 -22.90
C GLY A 226 -6.38 6.88 -23.68
N SER A 227 -5.09 6.90 -24.02
CA SER A 227 -4.45 7.97 -24.77
C SER A 227 -4.54 7.81 -26.30
N GLY A 228 -5.10 6.70 -26.80
CA GLY A 228 -5.16 6.42 -28.24
C GLY A 228 -3.79 6.17 -28.87
N SER A 229 -2.78 5.87 -28.05
CA SER A 229 -1.41 5.62 -28.48
C SER A 229 -1.27 4.15 -28.86
N GLU A 230 -1.83 3.75 -30.01
CA GLU A 230 -1.49 2.43 -30.57
C GLU A 230 0.03 2.37 -30.78
N PRO A 231 0.68 1.22 -30.50
CA PRO A 231 2.03 1.00 -30.95
C PRO A 231 1.97 1.04 -32.47
N SER A 232 2.61 2.04 -33.07
CA SER A 232 2.85 2.05 -34.50
C SER A 232 3.70 0.83 -34.83
N ASP A 233 3.04 -0.21 -35.37
CA ASP A 233 3.67 -1.29 -36.12
C ASP A 233 4.33 -0.66 -37.35
N ASP A 234 5.51 -0.08 -37.16
CA ASP A 234 6.38 0.36 -38.24
C ASP A 234 7.14 -0.88 -38.76
N GLU A 235 6.39 -1.87 -39.26
CA GLU A 235 6.94 -2.88 -40.15
C GLU A 235 7.02 -2.28 -41.56
N GLY A 236 8.13 -1.59 -41.78
CA GLY A 236 8.92 -1.62 -43.01
C GLY A 236 8.16 -1.83 -44.32
N SER A 237 7.80 -0.73 -44.96
CA SER A 237 7.73 -0.67 -46.42
C SER A 237 9.06 -1.13 -47.01
N ASN A 238 9.13 -2.40 -47.43
CA ASN A 238 10.13 -2.86 -48.37
C ASN A 238 9.58 -2.71 -49.78
N ILE A 239 10.40 -2.02 -50.58
CA ILE A 239 10.29 -1.65 -51.99
C ILE A 239 10.14 -2.89 -52.89
#